data_AF-A0A2V9XFK1-F1
#
_entry.id   AF-A0A2V9XFK1-F1
#
_cell.length_a   1.000
_cell.length_b   1.000
_cell.length_c   1.000
_cell.angle_alpha   90.00
_cell.angle_beta   90.00
_cell.angle_gamma   90.00
#
_symmetry.space_group_name_H-M   'P 1'
#
loop_
_entity.id
_entity.type
_entity.pdbx_description
1 polymer ?
#
loop_
_entity_poly.entity_id
_entity_poly.type
_entity_poly.pdbx_seq_one_letter_code
_entity_poly.pdbx_strand_id
1 'polypeptide(L)'
;QQLSFFNGGYGQHMYHPMLIFERHTGCLLAARLRPGNASSHARIVPMLLRLVPRLQSAFPAVKIKLRGDAGFALPLLYQFCEFFAIEYVLDIPANCVFKRRAQPRQKQLQRRYRRTQLPQRSFSSFRHRPRSWPRQPRICYKAEHTVAATNLRFLITNCDRPASQVFAFYNDRGECENRSLKPRESPLAE
;
A
#
# COMPACT_ATOMS: atom_id res chain seq x y z
N GLN A 1 -20.03 15.95 -20.89
CA GLN A 1 -18.72 15.29 -20.63
C GLN A 1 -18.97 13.83 -20.31
N GLN A 2 -18.28 12.90 -20.97
CA GLN A 2 -18.79 11.55 -21.30
C GLN A 2 -18.27 10.39 -20.41
N LEU A 3 -17.66 10.67 -19.25
CA LEU A 3 -16.98 9.64 -18.43
C LEU A 3 -17.21 9.71 -16.91
N SER A 4 -18.08 10.61 -16.43
CA SER A 4 -18.44 10.72 -15.02
C SER A 4 -19.55 9.71 -14.69
N PHE A 5 -19.20 8.55 -14.14
CA PHE A 5 -20.18 7.53 -13.72
C PHE A 5 -20.41 7.58 -12.20
N PHE A 6 -21.65 7.32 -11.79
CA PHE A 6 -22.11 7.37 -10.40
C PHE A 6 -21.46 6.27 -9.55
N ASN A 7 -20.82 6.65 -8.45
CA ASN A 7 -20.25 5.72 -7.48
C ASN A 7 -21.19 5.59 -6.26
N GLY A 8 -21.87 4.45 -6.15
CA GLY A 8 -22.83 4.19 -5.07
C GLY A 8 -22.23 4.13 -3.65
N GLY A 9 -20.91 3.96 -3.51
CA GLY A 9 -20.23 4.04 -2.21
C GLY A 9 -19.99 5.46 -1.72
N TYR A 10 -20.02 6.45 -2.62
CA TYR A 10 -19.74 7.87 -2.32
C TYR A 10 -20.88 8.82 -2.71
N GLY A 11 -21.98 8.31 -3.27
CA GLY A 11 -23.16 9.08 -3.64
C GLY A 11 -22.92 10.16 -4.71
N GLN A 12 -21.81 10.10 -5.45
CA GLN A 12 -21.44 11.13 -6.42
C GLN A 12 -20.79 10.53 -7.68
N HIS A 13 -20.80 11.31 -8.76
CA HIS A 13 -20.07 10.99 -9.98
C HIS A 13 -18.59 11.34 -9.79
N MET A 14 -17.71 10.34 -9.75
CA MET A 14 -16.28 10.55 -9.50
C MET A 14 -15.41 9.83 -10.53
N TYR A 15 -14.32 10.49 -10.93
CA TYR A 15 -13.20 9.83 -11.58
C TYR A 15 -12.36 9.15 -10.49
N HIS A 16 -11.96 7.89 -10.71
CA HIS A 16 -11.03 7.22 -9.81
C HIS A 16 -9.64 7.19 -10.47
N PRO A 17 -8.80 8.24 -10.32
CA PRO A 17 -7.50 8.29 -10.97
C PRO A 17 -6.61 7.15 -10.47
N MET A 18 -5.87 6.52 -11.39
CA MET A 18 -4.77 5.63 -11.07
C MET A 18 -3.48 6.39 -11.42
N LEU A 19 -2.69 6.69 -10.40
CA LEU A 19 -1.49 7.52 -10.50
C LEU A 19 -0.28 6.70 -10.03
N ILE A 20 0.81 6.75 -10.80
CA ILE A 20 2.10 6.18 -10.44
C ILE A 20 3.08 7.33 -10.31
N PHE A 21 3.65 7.48 -9.13
CA PHE A 21 4.63 8.51 -8.84
C PHE A 21 6.00 7.89 -8.57
N GLU A 22 7.04 8.58 -8.99
CA GLU A 22 8.37 8.39 -8.44
C GLU A 22 8.40 8.96 -7.01
N ARG A 23 9.04 8.24 -6.09
CA ARG A 23 8.96 8.52 -4.65
C ARG A 23 9.69 9.80 -4.26
N HIS A 24 10.89 10.04 -4.76
CA HIS A 24 11.80 11.08 -4.26
C HIS A 24 11.49 12.47 -4.82
N THR A 25 11.21 12.53 -6.12
CA THR A 25 10.91 13.75 -6.87
C THR A 25 9.41 14.08 -6.87
N GLY A 26 8.57 13.07 -6.60
CA GLY A 26 7.12 13.17 -6.78
C GLY A 26 6.69 13.25 -8.24
N CYS A 27 7.59 12.93 -9.18
CA CYS A 27 7.29 12.97 -10.61
C CYS A 27 6.18 11.96 -10.95
N LEU A 28 5.15 12.42 -11.66
CA LEU A 28 4.08 11.57 -12.16
C LEU A 28 4.60 10.76 -13.35
N LEU A 29 4.88 9.48 -13.13
CA LEU A 29 5.38 8.54 -14.15
C LEU A 29 4.27 8.05 -15.07
N ALA A 30 3.06 7.89 -14.52
CA ALA A 30 1.88 7.52 -15.30
C ALA A 30 0.60 7.97 -14.60
N ALA A 31 -0.35 8.48 -15.37
CA ALA A 31 -1.71 8.72 -14.91
C ALA A 31 -2.70 8.07 -15.86
N ARG A 32 -3.77 7.51 -15.30
CA ARG A 32 -4.93 7.09 -16.08
C ARG A 32 -6.22 7.41 -15.32
N LEU A 33 -7.09 8.17 -15.98
CA LEU A 33 -8.45 8.41 -15.52
C LEU A 33 -9.31 7.17 -15.83
N ARG A 34 -10.14 6.76 -14.87
CA ARG A 34 -11.04 5.60 -14.99
C ARG A 34 -12.50 6.06 -15.02
N PRO A 35 -13.35 5.46 -15.87
CA PRO A 35 -14.80 5.52 -15.68
C PRO A 35 -15.16 4.74 -14.41
N GLY A 36 -16.11 5.26 -13.62
CA GLY A 36 -16.44 4.76 -12.27
C GLY A 36 -16.96 3.32 -12.16
N ASN A 37 -17.22 2.61 -13.27
CA ASN A 37 -17.76 1.24 -13.28
C ASN A 37 -16.74 0.13 -13.53
N ALA A 38 -15.49 0.45 -13.88
CA ALA A 38 -14.50 -0.57 -14.25
C ALA A 38 -13.89 -1.19 -12.99
N SER A 39 -13.89 -2.52 -12.88
CA SER A 39 -13.27 -3.24 -11.76
C SER A 39 -11.86 -2.68 -11.49
N SER A 40 -11.65 -2.21 -10.24
CA SER A 40 -10.57 -1.31 -9.80
C SER A 40 -9.13 -1.77 -10.09
N HIS A 41 -8.95 -2.95 -10.66
CA HIS A 41 -7.77 -3.78 -10.59
C HIS A 41 -7.26 -4.25 -11.96
N ALA A 42 -8.14 -4.34 -12.97
CA ALA A 42 -7.86 -5.02 -14.23
C ALA A 42 -6.79 -4.33 -15.11
N ARG A 43 -6.40 -3.09 -14.79
CA ARG A 43 -5.58 -2.26 -15.69
C ARG A 43 -4.24 -1.77 -15.12
N ILE A 44 -3.91 -2.08 -13.87
CA ILE A 44 -2.60 -1.70 -13.30
C ILE A 44 -1.45 -2.49 -13.94
N VAL A 45 -1.64 -3.80 -14.14
CA VAL A 45 -0.58 -4.66 -14.69
C VAL A 45 -0.22 -4.30 -16.15
N PRO A 46 -1.18 -4.07 -17.07
CA PRO A 46 -0.86 -3.57 -18.42
C PRO A 46 -0.12 -2.22 -18.44
N MET A 47 -0.38 -1.34 -17.47
CA MET A 47 0.33 -0.08 -17.35
C MET A 47 1.78 -0.31 -16.91
N LEU A 48 1.96 -1.12 -15.85
CA LEU A 48 3.28 -1.46 -15.35
C LEU A 48 4.12 -2.23 -16.38
N LEU A 49 3.51 -3.10 -17.20
CA LEU A 49 4.18 -3.80 -18.30
C LEU A 49 4.80 -2.86 -19.34
N ARG A 50 4.24 -1.65 -19.53
CA ARG A 50 4.83 -0.64 -20.43
C ARG A 50 5.90 0.20 -19.74
N LEU A 51 5.73 0.45 -18.45
CA LEU A 51 6.58 1.36 -17.67
C LEU A 51 7.86 0.68 -17.16
N VAL A 52 7.71 -0.48 -16.52
CA VAL A 52 8.81 -1.16 -15.81
C VAL A 52 9.98 -1.51 -16.74
N PRO A 53 9.78 -2.13 -17.92
CA PRO A 53 10.92 -2.45 -18.79
C PRO A 53 11.70 -1.21 -19.23
N ARG A 54 11.00 -0.09 -19.48
CA ARG A 54 11.64 1.19 -19.85
C ARG A 54 12.46 1.75 -18.69
N LEU A 55 11.93 1.68 -17.47
CA LEU A 55 12.67 2.09 -16.27
C LEU A 55 13.88 1.19 -16.00
N GLN A 56 13.75 -0.13 -16.15
CA GLN A 56 14.87 -1.06 -15.96
C GLN A 56 15.95 -0.88 -17.04
N SER A 57 15.56 -0.60 -18.28
CA SER A 57 16.49 -0.29 -19.37
C SER A 57 17.23 1.02 -19.15
N ALA A 58 16.53 2.07 -18.71
CA ALA A 58 17.13 3.37 -18.41
C ALA A 58 17.97 3.39 -17.12
N PHE A 59 17.60 2.56 -16.13
CA PHE A 59 18.23 2.52 -14.81
C PHE A 59 18.55 1.08 -14.36
N PRO A 60 19.47 0.38 -15.04
CA PRO A 60 19.70 -1.05 -14.82
C PRO A 60 20.27 -1.37 -13.42
N ALA A 61 21.00 -0.43 -12.81
CA ALA A 61 21.55 -0.60 -11.46
C ALA A 61 20.54 -0.26 -10.34
N VAL A 62 19.37 0.29 -10.67
CA VAL A 62 18.41 0.80 -9.68
C VAL A 62 17.39 -0.28 -9.34
N LYS A 63 17.28 -0.60 -8.04
CA LYS A 63 16.23 -1.49 -7.54
C LYS A 63 14.89 -0.77 -7.50
N ILE A 64 13.96 -1.19 -8.34
CA ILE A 64 12.58 -0.67 -8.36
C ILE A 64 11.80 -1.26 -7.19
N LYS A 65 11.06 -0.40 -6.47
CA LYS A 65 10.17 -0.80 -5.38
C LYS A 65 8.76 -0.27 -5.62
N LEU A 66 7.77 -1.13 -5.47
CA LEU A 66 6.36 -0.79 -5.61
C LEU A 66 5.69 -0.63 -4.24
N ARG A 67 4.98 0.49 -4.06
CA ARG A 67 4.07 0.71 -2.94
C ARG A 67 2.66 0.93 -3.47
N GLY A 68 1.66 0.42 -2.76
CA GLY A 68 0.26 0.54 -3.17
C GLY A 68 -0.71 0.22 -2.05
N ASP A 69 -1.92 0.74 -2.18
CA ASP A 69 -2.99 0.58 -1.21
C ASP A 69 -3.72 -0.77 -1.33
N ALA A 70 -4.66 -1.04 -0.42
CA ALA A 70 -5.47 -2.27 -0.36
C ALA A 70 -6.23 -2.52 -1.66
N GLY A 71 -6.56 -1.45 -2.39
CA GLY A 71 -7.10 -1.50 -3.75
C GLY A 71 -6.15 -2.08 -4.82
N PHE A 72 -4.96 -2.56 -4.45
CA PHE A 72 -4.02 -3.21 -5.36
C PHE A 72 -3.57 -4.58 -4.85
N ALA A 73 -4.24 -5.14 -3.84
CA ALA A 73 -3.90 -6.43 -3.24
C ALA A 73 -4.28 -7.63 -4.14
N LEU A 74 -3.69 -7.75 -5.32
CA LEU A 74 -4.11 -8.63 -6.41
C LEU A 74 -3.08 -9.69 -6.76
N PRO A 75 -3.43 -11.00 -6.81
CA PRO A 75 -2.52 -12.08 -7.20
C PRO A 75 -1.67 -11.79 -8.44
N LEU A 76 -2.27 -11.22 -9.48
CA LEU A 76 -1.59 -10.90 -10.73
C LEU A 76 -0.54 -9.79 -10.56
N LEU A 77 -0.79 -8.80 -9.71
CA LEU A 77 0.16 -7.70 -9.48
C LEU A 77 1.41 -8.19 -8.77
N TYR A 78 1.26 -9.08 -7.79
CA TYR A 78 2.45 -9.58 -7.12
C TYR A 78 3.21 -10.58 -8.00
N GLN A 79 2.54 -11.41 -8.81
CA GLN A 79 3.20 -12.23 -9.83
C GLN A 79 4.01 -11.38 -10.80
N PHE A 80 3.45 -10.27 -11.27
CA PHE A 80 4.17 -9.29 -12.08
C PHE A 80 5.41 -8.77 -11.36
N CYS A 81 5.30 -8.36 -10.09
CA CYS A 81 6.44 -7.88 -9.32
C CYS A 81 7.52 -8.95 -9.15
N GLU A 82 7.13 -10.19 -8.85
CA GLU A 82 8.07 -11.32 -8.74
C GLU A 82 8.78 -11.60 -10.07
N PHE A 83 8.07 -11.56 -11.21
CA PHE A 83 8.63 -11.79 -12.54
C PHE A 83 9.68 -10.72 -12.90
N PHE A 84 9.39 -9.44 -12.63
CA PHE A 84 10.32 -8.33 -12.91
C PHE A 84 11.33 -8.06 -11.77
N ALA A 85 11.43 -8.95 -10.77
CA ALA A 85 12.28 -8.79 -9.59
C ALA A 85 12.08 -7.45 -8.83
N ILE A 86 10.84 -6.98 -8.78
CA ILE A 86 10.43 -5.75 -8.08
C ILE A 86 10.11 -6.08 -6.63
N GLU A 87 10.69 -5.33 -5.70
CA GLU A 87 10.28 -5.36 -4.30
C GLU A 87 8.93 -4.67 -4.14
N TYR A 88 7.95 -5.28 -3.46
CA TYR A 88 6.66 -4.64 -3.23
C TYR A 88 6.26 -4.60 -1.76
N VAL A 89 5.52 -3.55 -1.40
CA VAL A 89 4.81 -3.43 -0.12
C VAL A 89 3.42 -2.89 -0.41
N LEU A 90 2.41 -3.75 -0.23
CA LEU A 90 1.02 -3.43 -0.54
C LEU A 90 0.17 -3.57 0.72
N ASP A 91 -0.76 -2.65 0.94
CA ASP A 91 -1.79 -2.85 1.98
C ASP A 91 -2.66 -4.06 1.63
N ILE A 92 -3.14 -4.76 2.64
CA ILE A 92 -4.08 -5.87 2.42
C ILE A 92 -5.17 -5.87 3.49
N PRO A 93 -6.45 -6.03 3.09
CA PRO A 93 -7.53 -6.12 4.06
C PRO A 93 -7.33 -7.28 5.05
N ALA A 94 -7.69 -7.04 6.31
CA ALA A 94 -7.65 -8.05 7.33
C ALA A 94 -8.72 -9.14 7.07
N ASN A 95 -8.31 -10.40 6.99
CA ASN A 95 -9.23 -11.54 6.96
C ASN A 95 -9.19 -12.32 8.30
N CYS A 96 -10.10 -13.30 8.45
CA CYS A 96 -10.21 -14.10 9.68
C CYS A 96 -8.91 -14.86 10.02
N VAL A 97 -8.16 -15.32 9.02
CA VAL A 97 -6.89 -16.03 9.19
C VAL A 97 -5.81 -15.08 9.73
N PHE A 98 -5.72 -13.87 9.17
CA PHE A 98 -4.75 -12.86 9.58
C PHE A 98 -5.02 -12.38 10.99
N LYS A 99 -6.29 -12.09 11.31
CA LYS A 99 -6.72 -11.73 12.66
C LYS A 99 -6.39 -12.83 13.68
N ARG A 100 -6.67 -14.09 13.35
CA ARG A 100 -6.33 -15.24 14.21
C ARG A 100 -4.82 -15.34 14.48
N ARG A 101 -3.98 -15.14 13.46
CA ARG A 101 -2.52 -15.14 13.62
C ARG A 101 -2.00 -13.95 14.43
N ALA A 102 -2.66 -12.80 14.38
CA ALA A 102 -2.29 -11.63 15.16
C ALA A 102 -2.82 -11.64 16.60
N GLN A 103 -3.83 -12.47 16.91
CA GLN A 103 -4.52 -12.50 18.20
C GLN A 103 -3.61 -12.70 19.42
N PRO A 104 -2.60 -13.61 19.41
CA PRO A 104 -1.70 -13.75 20.56
C PRO A 104 -0.95 -12.45 20.87
N ARG A 105 -0.52 -11.74 19.83
CA ARG A 105 0.19 -10.46 19.97
C ARG A 105 -0.74 -9.35 20.46
N GLN A 106 -1.98 -9.30 19.98
CA GLN A 106 -2.99 -8.36 20.50
C GLN A 106 -3.23 -8.56 22.00
N LYS A 107 -3.44 -9.81 22.45
CA LYS A 107 -3.63 -10.12 23.87
C LYS A 107 -2.42 -9.70 24.71
N GLN A 108 -1.21 -9.90 24.19
CA GLN A 108 0.02 -9.44 24.86
C GLN A 108 0.06 -7.92 25.02
N LEU A 109 -0.29 -7.16 23.98
CA LEU A 109 -0.33 -5.69 24.05
C LEU A 109 -1.39 -5.19 25.01
N GLN A 110 -2.58 -5.80 25.03
CA GLN A 110 -3.64 -5.46 25.98
C GLN A 110 -3.20 -5.69 27.43
N ARG A 111 -2.51 -6.80 27.72
CA ARG A 111 -1.97 -7.08 29.06
C ARG A 111 -0.90 -6.05 29.47
N ARG A 112 -0.03 -5.65 28.54
CA ARG A 112 0.99 -4.60 28.80
C ARG A 112 0.35 -3.24 29.03
N TYR A 113 -0.67 -2.89 28.24
CA TYR A 113 -1.42 -1.66 28.41
C TYR A 113 -2.07 -1.60 29.79
N ARG A 114 -2.77 -2.67 30.23
CA ARG A 114 -3.41 -2.70 31.57
C ARG A 114 -2.44 -2.39 32.71
N ARG A 115 -1.16 -2.79 32.57
CA ARG A 115 -0.12 -2.56 33.58
C ARG A 115 0.51 -1.17 33.51
N THR A 116 0.64 -0.61 32.31
CA THR A 116 1.41 0.63 32.07
C THR A 116 0.53 1.85 31.85
N GLN A 117 -0.72 1.64 31.43
CA GLN A 117 -1.64 2.66 30.92
C GLN A 117 -1.07 3.49 29.75
N LEU A 118 -0.01 2.99 29.09
CA LEU A 118 0.62 3.64 27.95
C LEU A 118 0.28 2.93 26.64
N PRO A 119 0.01 3.66 25.54
CA PRO A 119 -0.21 3.06 24.23
C PRO A 119 0.89 2.08 23.83
N GLN A 120 0.49 0.88 23.40
CA GLN A 120 1.41 -0.20 23.04
C GLN A 120 1.37 -0.44 21.54
N ARG A 121 2.54 -0.57 20.91
CA ARG A 121 2.66 -0.92 19.49
C ARG A 121 3.63 -2.09 19.28
N SER A 122 3.32 -2.94 18.32
CA SER A 122 4.23 -3.99 17.89
C SER A 122 4.11 -4.29 16.41
N PHE A 123 5.24 -4.66 15.82
CA PHE A 123 5.35 -5.17 14.47
C PHE A 123 5.73 -6.65 14.51
N SER A 124 5.17 -7.45 13.61
CA SER A 124 5.57 -8.85 13.42
C SER A 124 5.17 -9.29 12.01
N SER A 125 5.51 -10.51 11.64
CA SER A 125 5.22 -11.04 10.31
C SER A 125 5.07 -12.54 10.32
N PHE A 126 4.35 -13.08 9.33
CA PHE A 126 4.24 -14.51 9.07
C PHE A 126 4.20 -14.76 7.56
N ARG A 127 4.62 -15.95 7.13
CA ARG A 127 4.41 -16.38 5.74
C ARG A 127 2.98 -16.91 5.59
N HIS A 128 2.32 -16.50 4.51
CA HIS A 128 0.99 -16.95 4.16
C HIS A 128 1.04 -17.61 2.78
N ARG A 129 0.47 -18.81 2.65
CA ARG A 129 0.39 -19.52 1.38
C ARG A 129 -1.07 -19.59 0.93
N PRO A 130 -1.51 -18.71 0.02
CA PRO A 130 -2.73 -18.97 -0.73
C PRO A 130 -2.53 -20.25 -1.56
N ARG A 131 -3.54 -21.11 -1.64
CA ARG A 131 -3.48 -22.39 -2.38
C ARG A 131 -3.08 -22.22 -3.86
N SER A 132 -3.36 -21.07 -4.45
CA SER A 132 -3.20 -20.77 -5.88
C SER A 132 -1.86 -20.12 -6.25
N TRP A 133 -0.87 -20.10 -5.33
CA TRP A 133 0.34 -19.31 -5.54
C TRP A 133 1.66 -20.06 -5.35
N PRO A 134 2.59 -19.95 -6.32
CA PRO A 134 3.85 -20.68 -6.28
C PRO A 134 4.80 -20.13 -5.21
N ARG A 135 4.80 -18.81 -4.96
CA ARG A 135 5.61 -18.17 -3.92
C ARG A 135 4.77 -17.84 -2.69
N GLN A 136 5.37 -18.03 -1.50
CA GLN A 136 4.74 -17.72 -0.21
C GLN A 136 5.03 -16.25 0.16
N PRO A 137 4.09 -15.32 -0.10
CA PRO A 137 4.26 -13.94 0.33
C PRO A 137 4.41 -13.85 1.85
N ARG A 138 5.09 -12.80 2.29
CA ARG A 138 5.18 -12.45 3.70
C ARG A 138 4.11 -11.43 4.03
N ILE A 139 3.31 -11.73 5.06
CA ILE A 139 2.37 -10.81 5.65
C ILE A 139 3.05 -10.17 6.86
N CYS A 140 3.30 -8.87 6.78
CA CYS A 140 3.71 -8.05 7.91
C CYS A 140 2.46 -7.45 8.56
N TYR A 141 2.45 -7.34 9.88
CA TYR A 141 1.34 -6.70 10.58
C TYR A 141 1.82 -5.79 11.70
N LYS A 142 1.05 -4.72 11.89
CA LYS A 142 1.19 -3.74 12.96
C LYS A 142 -0.02 -3.91 13.88
N ALA A 143 0.24 -4.19 15.14
CA ALA A 143 -0.77 -4.23 16.19
C ALA A 143 -0.54 -3.05 17.12
N GLU A 144 -1.58 -2.24 17.32
CA GLU A 144 -1.56 -1.10 18.23
C GLU A 144 -2.71 -1.21 19.20
N HIS A 145 -2.44 -1.01 20.47
CA HIS A 145 -3.44 -0.97 21.53
C HIS A 145 -3.39 0.42 22.17
N THR A 146 -4.51 1.13 22.06
CA THR A 146 -4.72 2.46 22.63
C THR A 146 -5.85 2.38 23.66
N VAL A 147 -6.12 3.50 24.34
CA VAL A 147 -7.26 3.64 25.26
C VAL A 147 -8.58 3.22 24.59
N ALA A 148 -8.78 3.62 23.33
CA ALA A 148 -10.03 3.42 22.62
C ALA A 148 -10.19 2.00 22.06
N ALA A 149 -9.15 1.47 21.41
CA ALA A 149 -9.26 0.19 20.71
C ALA A 149 -7.90 -0.46 20.38
N THR A 150 -7.98 -1.75 19.99
CA THR A 150 -6.88 -2.45 19.34
C THR A 150 -7.02 -2.35 17.83
N ASN A 151 -6.04 -1.74 17.16
CA ASN A 151 -5.98 -1.64 15.70
C ASN A 151 -5.00 -2.69 15.14
N LEU A 152 -5.39 -3.34 14.04
CA LEU A 152 -4.54 -4.22 13.24
C LEU A 152 -4.46 -3.70 11.81
N ARG A 153 -3.23 -3.52 11.33
CA ARG A 153 -2.95 -3.26 9.92
C ARG A 153 -2.08 -4.36 9.35
N PHE A 154 -2.34 -4.77 8.12
CA PHE A 154 -1.61 -5.84 7.44
C PHE A 154 -1.03 -5.32 6.14
N LEU A 155 0.22 -5.66 5.87
CA LEU A 155 0.90 -5.41 4.61
C LEU A 155 1.36 -6.74 4.03
N ILE A 156 1.28 -6.89 2.73
CA ILE A 156 1.87 -8.01 2.00
C ILE A 156 3.12 -7.55 1.28
N THR A 157 4.18 -8.36 1.34
CA THR A 157 5.49 -8.00 0.80
C THR A 157 6.29 -9.23 0.43
N ASN A 158 7.21 -9.05 -0.52
CA ASN A 158 8.31 -9.97 -0.81
C ASN A 158 9.65 -9.49 -0.24
N CYS A 159 9.68 -8.38 0.48
CA CYS A 159 10.89 -7.85 1.11
C CYS A 159 11.33 -8.68 2.32
N ASP A 160 12.62 -8.96 2.39
CA ASP A 160 13.25 -9.59 3.55
C ASP A 160 13.81 -8.54 4.53
N ARG A 161 12.93 -7.67 5.04
CA ARG A 161 13.28 -6.64 6.04
C ARG A 161 12.45 -6.79 7.31
N PRO A 162 12.91 -6.35 8.48
CA PRO A 162 12.08 -6.32 9.68
C PRO A 162 10.72 -5.66 9.43
N ALA A 163 9.65 -6.19 10.03
CA ALA A 163 8.30 -5.69 9.78
C ALA A 163 8.17 -4.19 10.08
N SER A 164 8.86 -3.68 11.11
CA SER A 164 8.94 -2.25 11.41
C SER A 164 9.47 -1.41 10.24
N GLN A 165 10.51 -1.89 9.54
CA GLN A 165 11.08 -1.20 8.37
C GLN A 165 10.14 -1.27 7.16
N VAL A 166 9.44 -2.39 6.98
CA VAL A 166 8.40 -2.51 5.93
C VAL A 166 7.29 -1.48 6.17
N PHE A 167 6.82 -1.34 7.42
CA PHE A 167 5.84 -0.32 7.78
C PHE A 167 6.39 1.10 7.65
N ALA A 168 7.66 1.35 7.99
CA ALA A 168 8.28 2.66 7.80
C ALA A 168 8.33 3.04 6.32
N PHE A 169 8.78 2.12 5.45
CA PHE A 169 8.76 2.31 4.00
C PHE A 169 7.34 2.57 3.47
N TYR A 170 6.35 1.84 3.98
CA TYR A 170 4.96 2.05 3.58
C TYR A 170 4.40 3.40 4.04
N ASN A 171 4.64 3.78 5.30
CA ASN A 171 4.10 4.99 5.93
C ASN A 171 4.79 6.29 5.53
N ASP A 172 5.89 6.23 4.76
CA ASP A 172 6.60 7.39 4.22
C ASP A 172 5.76 8.11 3.13
N ARG A 173 4.52 8.48 3.44
CA ARG A 173 3.54 9.17 2.59
C ARG A 173 3.79 10.69 2.51
N GLY A 174 4.86 11.20 3.11
CA GLY A 174 5.00 12.61 3.50
C GLY A 174 5.05 13.67 2.39
N GLU A 175 5.51 13.36 1.17
CA GLU A 175 5.81 14.43 0.20
C GLU A 175 4.81 14.57 -0.97
N CYS A 176 4.25 13.47 -1.50
CA CYS A 176 3.47 13.57 -2.74
C CYS A 176 2.00 13.98 -2.54
N GLU A 177 1.36 13.58 -1.44
CA GLU A 177 -0.07 13.91 -1.18
C GLU A 177 -0.20 15.32 -0.58
N ASN A 178 0.77 15.75 0.24
CA ASN A 178 0.74 17.04 0.94
C ASN A 178 1.03 18.25 0.01
N ARG A 179 1.68 18.02 -1.14
CA ARG A 179 1.94 19.05 -2.15
C ARG A 179 0.70 19.41 -2.99
N SER A 180 -0.31 18.53 -3.04
CA SER A 180 -1.58 18.78 -3.75
C SER A 180 -2.61 19.56 -2.91
N LEU A 181 -2.35 19.75 -1.61
CA LEU A 181 -3.28 20.37 -0.65
C LEU A 181 -2.81 21.72 -0.10
N LYS A 182 -1.59 22.16 -0.43
CA LYS A 182 -1.15 23.53 -0.11
C LYS A 182 -1.47 24.46 -1.27
N PRO A 183 -2.29 25.51 -1.06
CA PRO A 183 -2.29 26.66 -1.97
C PRO A 183 -0.85 27.12 -2.14
N ARG A 184 -0.45 27.41 -3.38
CA ARG A 184 0.76 28.20 -3.61
C ARG A 184 0.45 29.58 -3.06
N GLU A 185 0.86 29.86 -1.83
CA GLU A 185 1.03 31.25 -1.42
C GLU A 185 2.17 31.81 -2.27
N SER A 186 1.78 32.66 -3.23
CA SER A 186 2.69 33.47 -4.00
C SER A 186 3.24 34.55 -3.07
N PRO A 187 4.57 34.68 -2.89
CA PRO A 187 5.13 35.87 -2.30
C PRO A 187 5.13 36.97 -3.37
N LEU A 188 4.13 37.84 -3.33
CA LEU A 188 4.24 39.21 -3.82
C LEU A 188 4.41 40.05 -2.56
N ALA A 189 5.65 40.37 -2.19
CA ALA A 189 6.41 41.54 -2.64
C ALA A 189 5.91 42.80 -1.92
N GLU A 190 6.72 43.24 -0.94
CA GLU A 190 6.83 44.64 -0.52
C GLU A 190 7.22 45.54 -1.69
#